data_AF-A0A2W4IJT7-F1
#
_entry.id   AF-A0A2W4IJT7-F1
#
_cell.length_a   1.000
_cell.length_b   1.000
_cell.length_c   1.000
_cell.angle_alpha   90.00
_cell.angle_beta   90.00
_cell.angle_gamma   90.00
#
_symmetry.space_group_name_H-M   'P 1'
#
loop_
_entity.id
_entity.type
_entity.pdbx_description
1 polymer ?
#
loop_
_entity_poly.entity_id
_entity_poly.type
_entity_poly.pdbx_seq_one_letter_code
_entity_poly.pdbx_strand_id
1 'polypeptide(L)' 'MEKTLQVIHQHCIHCGVCVMMGYAYNKDGKKYIKTDLPKEQWSQAENNCPVGAIQQLEKTEEGQS' A
#
# COMPACT_ATOMS: atom_id res chain seq x y z
N MET A 1 -12.73 -13.40 5.51
CA MET A 1 -11.62 -13.23 4.54
C MET A 1 -10.69 -12.14 5.09
N GLU A 2 -9.39 -12.39 5.12
CA GLU A 2 -8.41 -11.40 5.61
C GLU A 2 -8.11 -10.39 4.51
N LYS A 3 -8.15 -9.09 4.82
CA LYS A 3 -7.73 -8.03 3.89
C LYS A 3 -6.26 -7.69 4.10
N THR A 4 -5.59 -7.29 3.03
CA THR A 4 -4.22 -6.76 3.04
C THR A 4 -4.20 -5.39 2.37
N LEU A 5 -3.40 -4.47 2.89
CA LEU A 5 -3.19 -3.17 2.26
C LEU A 5 -2.01 -3.27 1.28
N GLN A 6 -2.22 -2.92 0.02
CA GLN A 6 -1.22 -3.04 -1.04
C GLN A 6 -1.11 -1.77 -1.89
N VAL A 7 0.01 -1.63 -2.61
CA VAL A 7 0.20 -0.60 -3.63
C VAL A 7 -0.05 -1.21 -5.01
N ILE A 8 -1.05 -0.69 -5.72
CA ILE A 8 -1.32 -0.96 -7.14
C ILE A 8 -0.30 -0.18 -7.98
N HIS A 9 0.80 -0.84 -8.32
CA HIS A 9 1.96 -0.18 -8.93
C HIS A 9 1.66 0.45 -10.30
N GLN A 10 0.70 -0.10 -11.04
CA GLN A 10 0.26 0.46 -12.32
C GLN A 10 -0.35 1.86 -12.17
N HIS A 11 -0.91 2.19 -11.01
CA HIS A 11 -1.47 3.52 -10.71
C HIS A 11 -0.49 4.42 -9.95
N CYS A 12 0.65 3.90 -9.50
CA CYS A 12 1.57 4.63 -8.65
C CYS A 12 2.38 5.65 -9.45
N ILE A 13 2.20 6.94 -9.17
CA ILE A 13 2.97 8.04 -9.79
C ILE A 13 4.26 8.42 -9.03
N HIS A 14 4.70 7.59 -8.09
CA HIS A 14 5.92 7.80 -7.29
C HIS A 14 5.99 9.12 -6.49
N CYS A 15 4.85 9.75 -6.15
CA CYS A 15 4.78 11.03 -5.42
C CYS A 15 5.44 11.04 -4.02
N GLY A 16 5.66 9.87 -3.40
CA GLY A 16 6.38 9.75 -2.13
C GLY A 16 5.55 10.02 -0.85
N VAL A 17 4.29 10.46 -0.96
CA VAL A 17 3.43 10.78 0.20
C VAL A 17 3.34 9.62 1.20
N CYS A 18 3.13 8.40 0.72
CA CYS A 18 3.04 7.22 1.59
C CYS A 18 4.34 6.89 2.35
N VAL A 19 5.50 7.29 1.80
CA VAL A 19 6.79 7.14 2.48
C VAL A 19 6.97 8.25 3.52
N MET A 20 6.64 9.49 3.16
CA MET A 20 6.71 10.64 4.08
C MET A 20 5.80 10.45 5.31
N MET A 21 4.59 9.92 5.10
CA MET A 21 3.63 9.62 6.17
C MET A 21 3.97 8.33 6.94
N GLY A 22 4.99 7.58 6.53
CA GLY A 22 5.45 6.37 7.21
C GLY A 22 4.64 5.10 6.94
N TYR A 23 3.72 5.10 5.98
CA TYR A 23 2.88 3.94 5.62
C TYR A 23 3.61 2.89 4.78
N ALA A 24 4.55 3.34 3.95
CA ALA A 24 5.25 2.51 2.99
C ALA A 24 6.76 2.72 3.06
N TYR A 25 7.51 1.75 2.55
CA TYR A 25 8.93 1.90 2.24
C TYR A 25 9.15 1.93 0.73
N ASN A 26 10.28 2.52 0.32
CA ASN A 26 10.76 2.45 -1.05
C ASN A 26 11.78 1.33 -1.16
N LYS A 27 11.61 0.45 -2.15
CA LYS A 27 12.58 -0.57 -2.52
C LYS A 27 12.60 -0.67 -4.04
N ASP A 28 13.80 -0.56 -4.63
CA ASP A 28 14.00 -0.68 -6.08
C ASP A 28 13.09 0.26 -6.92
N GLY A 29 12.88 1.48 -6.42
CA GLY A 29 12.02 2.50 -7.05
C GLY A 29 10.51 2.29 -6.81
N LYS A 30 10.11 1.14 -6.29
CA LYS A 30 8.72 0.76 -6.02
C LYS A 30 8.33 1.00 -4.55
N LYS A 31 7.02 1.14 -4.30
CA LYS A 31 6.48 1.42 -2.95
C LYS A 31 5.78 0.20 -2.41
N TYR A 32 6.07 -0.15 -1.16
CA TYR A 32 5.50 -1.31 -0.49
C TYR A 32 4.96 -0.90 0.87
N ILE A 33 3.71 -1.29 1.17
CA ILE A 33 3.12 -1.07 2.48
C ILE A 33 3.94 -1.82 3.52
N LYS A 34 4.19 -1.16 4.66
CA LYS A 34 4.85 -1.77 5.81
C LYS A 34 3.97 -2.86 6.41
N THR A 35 4.53 -4.05 6.64
CA THR A 35 3.78 -5.20 7.18
C THR A 35 3.32 -5.00 8.62
N ASP A 36 3.99 -4.12 9.36
CA ASP A 36 3.69 -3.70 10.72
C ASP A 36 2.77 -2.47 10.80
N LEU A 37 2.26 -1.97 9.66
CA LEU A 37 1.32 -0.84 9.65
C LEU A 37 0.00 -1.20 10.37
N PRO A 38 -0.36 -0.49 11.46
CA PRO A 38 -1.58 -0.77 12.20
C PRO A 38 -2.84 -0.65 11.33
N LYS A 39 -3.79 -1.57 11.48
CA LYS A 39 -5.04 -1.62 10.69
C LYS A 39 -5.86 -0.34 10.78
N GLU A 40 -5.80 0.37 11.90
CA GLU A 40 -6.47 1.66 12.11
C GLU A 40 -5.96 2.76 11.16
N GLN A 41 -4.72 2.64 10.65
CA GLN A 41 -4.13 3.59 9.71
C GLN A 41 -4.40 3.24 8.24
N TRP A 42 -5.01 2.09 7.94
CA TRP A 42 -5.18 1.63 6.55
C TRP A 42 -6.06 2.57 5.74
N SER A 43 -7.23 2.95 6.27
CA SER A 43 -8.13 3.90 5.60
C SER A 43 -7.45 5.27 5.41
N GLN A 44 -6.60 5.68 6.33
CA GLN A 44 -5.85 6.94 6.20
C GLN A 44 -4.80 6.84 5.09
N ALA A 45 -4.09 5.72 4.99
CA ALA A 45 -3.12 5.46 3.93
C ALA A 45 -3.76 5.44 2.53
N GLU A 46 -4.96 4.88 2.40
CA GLU A 46 -5.75 4.94 1.15
C GLU A 46 -6.11 6.39 0.80
N ASN A 47 -6.73 7.12 1.74
CA ASN A 47 -7.18 8.50 1.53
C ASN A 47 -6.03 9.48 1.23
N ASN A 48 -4.85 9.24 1.80
CA ASN A 48 -3.65 10.06 1.56
C ASN A 48 -2.96 9.74 0.23
N CYS A 49 -3.38 8.70 -0.50
CA CYS A 49 -2.84 8.40 -1.81
C CYS A 49 -3.55 9.27 -2.88
N PRO A 50 -2.85 10.23 -3.52
CA PRO A 50 -3.49 11.20 -4.43
C PRO A 50 -4.08 10.57 -5.70
N VAL A 51 -3.68 9.33 -6.01
CA VAL A 51 -4.07 8.59 -7.22
C VAL A 51 -4.79 7.28 -6.89
N GLY A 52 -5.14 7.04 -5.62
CA GLY A 52 -5.85 5.82 -5.22
C GLY A 52 -5.06 4.53 -5.48
N ALA A 53 -3.73 4.61 -5.52
CA ALA A 53 -2.87 3.45 -5.74
C ALA A 53 -2.70 2.59 -4.49
N ILE A 54 -3.09 3.06 -3.30
CA ILE A 54 -3.10 2.24 -2.08
C ILE A 54 -4.51 1.69 -1.89
N GLN A 55 -4.65 0.37 -1.78
CA GLN A 55 -5.95 -0.30 -1.72
C GLN A 55 -5.94 -1.48 -0.74
N GLN A 56 -7.03 -1.66 -0.01
CA GLN A 56 -7.31 -2.88 0.75
C GLN A 56 -7.85 -3.97 -0.18
N LEU A 57 -7.01 -4.97 -0.46
CA LEU A 57 -7.36 -6.13 -1.27
C LEU A 57 -7.71 -7.32 -0.37
N GLU A 58 -8.65 -8.13 -0.82
CA GLU A 58 -8.86 -9.45 -0.22
C GLU A 58 -7.60 -10.30 -0.47
N LYS A 59 -7.12 -10.97 0.57
CA LYS A 59 -6.03 -11.92 0.45
C LYS A 59 -6.54 -13.11 -0.34
N THR A 60 -6.30 -13.14 -1.65
CA THR A 60 -6.46 -14.36 -2.43
C THR A 60 -5.34 -15.32 -2.04
N GLU A 61 -5.67 -16.58 -1.75
CA GLU A 61 -4.70 -17.63 -1.41
C GLU A 61 -3.83 -18.08 -2.59
N GLU A 62 -3.58 -17.20 -3.57
CA GLU A 62 -2.88 -17.55 -4.80
C GLU A 62 -1.44 -17.05 -4.81
N GLY A 63 -0.56 -17.95 -4.36
CA GLY A 63 0.61 -18.35 -5.14
C GLY A 63 1.71 -17.31 -5.32
N GLN A 64 2.76 -17.46 -4.50
CA GLN A 64 4.12 -17.25 -4.98
C GLN A 64 4.31 -18.10 -6.27
N SER A 65 4.75 -17.47 -7.36
CA SER A 65 5.32 -18.14 -8.53
C SER A 65 6.44 -17.28 -9.08
#